data_AF-A0A164AH73-F1
#
_entry.id   AF-A0A164AH73-F1
#
_cell.length_a   1.000
_cell.length_b   1.000
_cell.length_c   1.000
_cell.angle_alpha   90.00
_cell.angle_beta   90.00
_cell.angle_gamma   90.00
#
_symmetry.space_group_name_H-M   'P 1'
#
loop_
_entity.id
_entity.type
_entity.pdbx_description
1 polymer ?
#
loop_
_entity_poly.entity_id
_entity_poly.type
_entity_poly.pdbx_seq_one_letter_code
_entity_poly.pdbx_strand_id
1 'polypeptide(L)'
;MQAHLVTIHQQAAVVASALEDAVELGRGGFEIGCATILADLAAQLVTAAAHQTHGAIGMTKECPLHYLTRRIWAWRDEGRGHHRWADRLGAALGPDGLYPAIQCGSEVVP
;
A
#
# COMPACT_ATOMS: atom_id res chain seq x y z
N MET A 1 -11.15 13.96 14.13
CA MET A 1 -11.27 14.53 12.77
C MET A 1 -9.91 14.93 12.19
N GLN A 2 -9.18 15.92 12.74
CA GLN A 2 -7.87 16.35 12.20
C GLN A 2 -6.85 15.20 12.08
N ALA A 3 -6.78 14.32 13.08
CA ALA A 3 -5.89 13.16 13.06
C ALA A 3 -6.12 12.21 11.87
N HIS A 4 -7.38 11.97 11.47
CA HIS A 4 -7.69 11.06 10.35
C HIS A 4 -7.26 11.64 9.00
N LEU A 5 -7.37 12.96 8.81
CA LEU A 5 -6.87 13.61 7.59
C LEU A 5 -5.34 13.51 7.50
N VAL A 6 -4.64 13.68 8.62
CA VAL A 6 -3.19 13.48 8.70
C VAL A 6 -2.83 12.04 8.37
N THR A 7 -3.53 11.05 8.93
CA THR A 7 -3.33 9.64 8.60
C THR A 7 -3.51 9.39 7.10
N ILE A 8 -4.59 9.89 6.50
CA ILE A 8 -4.84 9.69 5.06
C ILE A 8 -3.70 10.27 4.22
N HIS A 9 -3.27 11.49 4.53
CA HIS A 9 -2.18 12.15 3.81
C HIS A 9 -0.85 11.41 3.96
N GLN A 10 -0.52 10.98 5.18
CA GLN A 10 0.70 10.21 5.45
C GLN A 10 0.72 8.88 4.69
N GLN A 11 -0.38 8.14 4.69
CA GLN A 11 -0.47 6.88 3.95
C GLN A 11 -0.34 7.10 2.44
N ALA A 12 -0.95 8.16 1.89
CA ALA A 12 -0.79 8.50 0.48
C ALA A 12 0.67 8.86 0.14
N ALA A 13 1.36 9.62 0.98
CA ALA A 13 2.76 10.00 0.77
C ALA A 13 3.71 8.79 0.81
N VAL A 14 3.50 7.87 1.76
CA VAL A 14 4.30 6.62 1.85
C VAL A 14 4.13 5.77 0.59
N VAL A 15 2.89 5.60 0.12
CA VAL A 15 2.63 4.82 -1.09
C VAL A 15 3.20 5.51 -2.33
N ALA A 16 3.08 6.84 -2.44
CA ALA A 16 3.63 7.59 -3.55
C ALA A 16 5.16 7.43 -3.65
N SER A 17 5.88 7.60 -2.53
CA SER A 17 7.34 7.41 -2.49
C SER A 17 7.74 5.99 -2.88
N ALA A 18 7.07 4.97 -2.35
CA ALA A 18 7.39 3.58 -2.70
C ALA A 18 7.11 3.25 -4.18
N LEU A 19 6.08 3.88 -4.77
CA LEU A 19 5.78 3.74 -6.19
C LEU A 19 6.81 4.48 -7.06
N GLU A 20 7.23 5.68 -6.67
CA GLU A 20 8.30 6.43 -7.33
C GLU A 20 9.58 5.60 -7.37
N ASP A 21 10.00 5.05 -6.23
CA ASP A 21 11.16 4.16 -6.13
C ASP A 21 11.02 2.93 -7.05
N ALA A 22 9.85 2.28 -7.05
CA ALA A 22 9.59 1.12 -7.90
C ALA A 22 9.60 1.44 -9.40
N VAL A 23 9.21 2.65 -9.79
CA VAL A 23 9.18 3.11 -11.19
C VAL A 23 10.56 3.59 -11.64
N GLU A 24 11.24 4.41 -10.85
CA GLU A 24 12.53 5.03 -11.19
C GLU A 24 13.66 4.01 -11.23
N LEU A 25 13.72 3.11 -10.24
CA LEU A 25 14.82 2.16 -10.15
C LEU A 25 14.73 1.09 -11.24
N GLY A 26 13.54 0.83 -11.81
CA GLY A 26 13.32 -0.10 -12.93
C GLY A 26 13.87 -1.52 -12.68
N ARG A 27 14.28 -1.80 -11.45
CA ARG A 27 15.09 -2.93 -11.03
C ARG A 27 14.35 -3.61 -9.90
N GLY A 28 13.55 -4.60 -10.28
CA GLY A 28 13.38 -5.78 -9.46
C GLY A 28 12.05 -5.95 -8.72
N GLY A 29 11.86 -7.19 -8.29
CA GLY A 29 10.64 -7.64 -7.65
C GLY A 29 10.49 -7.15 -6.21
N PHE A 30 11.56 -6.62 -5.60
CA PHE A 30 11.54 -6.15 -4.21
C PHE A 30 10.73 -4.86 -4.07
N GLU A 31 11.07 -3.81 -4.80
CA GLU A 31 10.41 -2.50 -4.74
C GLU A 31 8.95 -2.61 -5.18
N ILE A 32 8.68 -3.35 -6.26
CA ILE A 32 7.31 -3.62 -6.72
C ILE A 32 6.51 -4.36 -5.64
N GLY A 33 7.12 -5.37 -4.99
CA GLY A 33 6.50 -6.12 -3.91
C GLY A 33 6.20 -5.24 -2.69
N CYS A 34 7.19 -4.46 -2.25
CA CYS A 34 7.07 -3.52 -1.14
C CYS A 34 6.01 -2.45 -1.40
N ALA A 35 6.02 -1.81 -2.58
CA ALA A 35 5.03 -0.82 -2.97
C ALA A 35 3.61 -1.42 -2.99
N THR A 36 3.46 -2.65 -3.48
CA THR A 36 2.16 -3.35 -3.48
C THR A 36 1.68 -3.63 -2.05
N ILE A 37 2.56 -4.13 -1.18
CA ILE A 37 2.22 -4.41 0.24
C ILE A 37 1.84 -3.11 0.97
N LEU A 38 2.60 -2.03 0.76
CA LEU A 38 2.32 -0.72 1.36
C LEU A 38 0.99 -0.14 0.87
N ALA A 39 0.69 -0.24 -0.43
CA ALA A 39 -0.58 0.21 -0.98
C ALA A 39 -1.77 -0.56 -0.37
N ASP A 40 -1.65 -1.88 -0.21
CA ASP A 40 -2.68 -2.73 0.39
C ASP A 40 -2.94 -2.42 1.88
N LEU A 41 -1.89 -2.07 2.64
CA LEU A 41 -2.00 -1.65 4.03
C LEU A 41 -2.61 -0.25 4.14
N ALA A 42 -2.14 0.69 3.33
CA ALA A 42 -2.66 2.05 3.26
C ALA A 42 -4.15 2.08 2.91
N ALA A 43 -4.59 1.23 1.98
CA ALA A 43 -5.98 1.08 1.57
C ALA A 43 -6.92 0.83 2.76
N GLN A 44 -6.52 -0.05 3.69
CA GLN A 44 -7.31 -0.35 4.89
C GLN A 44 -7.39 0.87 5.82
N LEU A 45 -6.26 1.49 6.12
CA LEU A 45 -6.15 2.62 7.04
C LEU A 45 -6.89 3.86 6.52
N VAL A 46 -6.70 4.20 5.24
CA VAL A 46 -7.34 5.33 4.57
C VAL A 46 -8.85 5.15 4.51
N THR A 47 -9.32 3.95 4.15
CA THR A 47 -10.76 3.65 4.09
C THR A 47 -11.41 3.80 5.47
N ALA A 48 -10.79 3.26 6.51
CA ALA A 48 -11.29 3.39 7.88
C ALA A 48 -11.29 4.86 8.36
N ALA A 49 -10.18 5.57 8.16
CA ALA A 49 -10.05 6.99 8.54
C ALA A 49 -11.04 7.88 7.78
N ALA A 50 -11.27 7.61 6.49
CA ALA A 50 -12.23 8.34 5.68
C ALA A 50 -13.67 8.13 6.17
N HIS A 51 -14.06 6.88 6.47
CA HIS A 51 -15.38 6.61 7.05
C HIS A 51 -15.56 7.26 8.43
N GLN A 52 -14.53 7.23 9.28
CA GLN A 52 -14.57 7.88 10.60
C GLN A 52 -14.65 9.41 10.50
N THR A 53 -14.04 10.01 9.48
CA THR A 53 -14.10 11.47 9.24
C THR A 53 -15.48 11.91 8.77
N HIS A 54 -16.13 11.13 7.92
CA HIS A 54 -17.44 11.47 7.35
C HIS A 54 -18.61 11.08 8.28
N GLY A 55 -18.45 10.07 9.14
CA GLY A 55 -19.56 9.57 9.95
C GLY A 55 -20.70 9.05 9.06
N ALA A 56 -21.95 9.30 9.45
CA ALA A 56 -23.12 8.78 8.72
C ALA A 56 -23.23 9.28 7.27
N ILE A 57 -22.74 10.49 6.95
CA ILE A 57 -22.77 11.02 5.57
C ILE A 57 -21.90 10.19 4.62
N GLY A 58 -20.90 9.48 5.15
CA GLY A 58 -20.02 8.63 4.35
C GLY A 58 -20.71 7.40 3.76
N MET A 59 -21.97 7.12 4.17
CA MET A 59 -22.80 6.03 3.67
C MET A 59 -23.92 6.49 2.74
N THR A 60 -24.09 7.81 2.58
CA THR A 60 -25.15 8.38 1.73
C THR A 60 -24.65 8.59 0.29
N LYS A 61 -25.56 8.77 -0.68
CA LYS A 61 -25.20 8.90 -2.11
C LYS A 61 -24.49 10.21 -2.43
N GLU A 62 -24.65 11.21 -1.57
CA GLU A 62 -24.09 12.54 -1.68
C GLU A 62 -22.57 12.54 -1.40
N CYS A 63 -22.06 11.52 -0.70
CA CYS A 63 -20.63 11.33 -0.48
C CYS A 63 -20.11 10.22 -1.41
N PRO A 64 -19.14 10.50 -2.31
CA PRO A 64 -18.62 9.50 -3.24
C PRO A 64 -17.75 8.43 -2.56
N LEU A 65 -17.57 8.48 -1.23
CA LEU A 65 -16.68 7.61 -0.46
C LEU A 65 -16.95 6.13 -0.73
N HIS A 66 -18.21 5.70 -0.78
CA HIS A 66 -18.56 4.30 -1.02
C HIS A 66 -18.19 3.81 -2.45
N TYR A 67 -18.05 4.69 -3.43
CA TYR A 67 -17.58 4.33 -4.77
C TYR A 67 -16.06 4.16 -4.77
N LEU A 68 -15.35 5.09 -4.11
CA LEU A 68 -13.90 5.07 -4.01
C LEU A 68 -13.42 3.85 -3.21
N THR A 69 -14.02 3.56 -2.06
CA THR A 69 -13.61 2.43 -1.22
C THR A 69 -13.88 1.09 -1.89
N ARG A 70 -15.02 0.92 -2.58
CA ARG A 70 -15.28 -0.28 -3.40
C ARG A 70 -14.24 -0.47 -4.51
N ARG A 71 -13.79 0.61 -5.14
CA ARG A 71 -12.78 0.53 -6.19
C ARG A 71 -11.40 0.17 -5.64
N ILE A 72 -11.04 0.70 -4.46
CA ILE A 72 -9.84 0.29 -3.73
C ILE A 72 -9.86 -1.21 -3.43
N TRP A 73 -11.00 -1.74 -2.95
CA TRP A 73 -11.14 -3.18 -2.70
C TRP A 73 -11.03 -4.02 -3.97
N ALA A 74 -11.67 -3.60 -5.06
CA ALA A 74 -11.55 -4.29 -6.34
C ALA A 74 -10.09 -4.34 -6.82
N TRP A 75 -9.34 -3.24 -6.75
CA TRP A 75 -7.94 -3.21 -7.15
C TRP A 75 -7.03 -4.08 -6.28
N ARG A 76 -7.32 -4.15 -4.97
CA ARG A 76 -6.61 -5.03 -4.05
C ARG A 76 -6.82 -6.52 -4.39
N ASP A 77 -8.01 -6.87 -4.86
CA ASP A 77 -8.33 -8.24 -5.29
C ASP A 77 -7.80 -8.57 -6.70
N GLU A 78 -7.75 -7.59 -7.61
CA GLU A 78 -7.18 -7.71 -8.96
C GLU A 78 -5.65 -7.79 -8.94
N GLY A 79 -5.02 -7.06 -8.02
CA GLY A 79 -3.58 -7.13 -7.79
C GLY A 79 -3.15 -8.54 -7.39
N ARG A 80 -1.88 -8.88 -7.66
CA ARG A 80 -1.26 -10.03 -6.99
C ARG A 80 -1.22 -9.66 -5.50
N GLY A 81 -2.24 -10.03 -4.73
CA GLY A 81 -2.49 -9.47 -3.38
C GLY A 81 -1.26 -9.51 -2.47
N HIS A 82 -1.18 -8.59 -1.50
CA HIS A 82 -0.02 -8.42 -0.62
C HIS A 82 0.53 -9.73 -0.03
N HIS A 83 -0.31 -10.72 0.29
CA HIS A 83 0.13 -12.04 0.77
C HIS A 83 1.08 -12.73 -0.20
N ARG A 84 0.76 -12.74 -1.50
CA ARG A 84 1.60 -13.38 -2.51
C ARG A 84 2.94 -12.67 -2.68
N TRP A 85 2.95 -11.34 -2.57
CA TRP A 85 4.21 -10.59 -2.58
C TRP A 85 5.01 -10.84 -1.31
N ALA A 86 4.37 -10.84 -0.14
CA ALA A 86 5.03 -11.15 1.13
C ALA A 86 5.67 -12.55 1.12
N ASP A 87 4.94 -13.56 0.64
CA ASP A 87 5.46 -14.93 0.50
C ASP A 87 6.62 -14.99 -0.50
N ARG A 88 6.49 -14.32 -1.64
CA ARG A 88 7.55 -14.30 -2.66
C ARG A 88 8.81 -13.60 -2.16
N LEU A 89 8.67 -12.47 -1.48
CA LEU A 89 9.79 -11.76 -0.88
C LEU A 89 10.42 -12.58 0.26
N GLY A 90 9.60 -13.18 1.13
CA GLY A 90 10.10 -14.05 2.19
C GLY A 90 10.88 -15.25 1.65
N ALA A 91 10.39 -15.88 0.58
CA ALA A 91 11.09 -16.99 -0.07
C ALA A 91 12.39 -16.56 -0.78
N ALA A 92 12.43 -15.37 -1.38
CA ALA A 92 13.60 -14.85 -2.09
C ALA A 92 14.70 -14.37 -1.13
N LEU A 93 14.32 -13.75 -0.02
CA LEU A 93 15.24 -13.12 0.93
C LEU A 93 15.74 -14.09 1.99
N GLY A 94 14.92 -15.07 2.38
CA GLY A 94 15.21 -15.91 3.54
C GLY A 94 15.27 -15.11 4.86
N PRO A 95 15.70 -15.73 5.96
CA PRO A 95 15.67 -15.13 7.30
C PRO A 95 16.55 -13.87 7.44
N ASP A 96 17.69 -13.85 6.75
CA ASP A 96 18.72 -12.81 6.94
C ASP A 96 18.75 -11.78 5.80
N GLY A 97 18.00 -12.00 4.71
CA GLY A 97 18.05 -11.12 3.53
C GLY A 97 17.20 -9.85 3.63
N LEU A 98 16.27 -9.77 4.59
CA LEU A 98 15.35 -8.63 4.70
C LEU A 98 16.06 -7.31 4.98
N TYR A 99 16.91 -7.27 6.01
CA TYR A 99 17.59 -6.04 6.39
C TYR A 99 18.50 -5.47 5.29
N PRO A 100 19.35 -6.29 4.63
CA PRO A 100 20.11 -5.85 3.46
C PRO A 100 19.21 -5.32 2.33
N ALA A 101 18.10 -6.01 2.02
CA ALA A 101 17.19 -5.59 0.94
C ALA A 101 16.50 -4.26 1.24
N ILE A 102 16.18 -3.96 2.50
CA ILE A 102 15.66 -2.63 2.87
C ILE A 102 16.70 -1.53 2.64
N GLN A 103 17.99 -1.83 2.80
CA GLN A 103 19.08 -0.85 2.65
C GLN A 103 19.49 -0.64 1.19
N CYS A 104 19.53 -1.72 0.40
CA CYS A 104 20.11 -1.73 -0.94
C CYS A 104 19.08 -2.03 -2.05
N GLY A 105 17.82 -2.27 -1.71
CA GLY A 105 16.77 -2.61 -2.67
C GLY A 105 17.02 -3.94 -3.38
N SER A 106 16.55 -4.04 -4.62
CA SER A 106 16.75 -5.20 -5.49
C SER A 106 18.20 -5.48 -5.88
N GLU A 107 19.17 -4.63 -5.52
CA GLU A 107 20.59 -4.90 -5.79
C GLU A 107 21.13 -6.12 -5.04
N VAL A 108 20.51 -6.47 -3.92
CA VAL A 108 20.90 -7.60 -3.06
C VAL A 108 19.89 -8.75 -3.10
N VAL A 109 18.86 -8.64 -3.95
CA VAL A 109 17.85 -9.70 -4.17
C VAL A 109 18.17 -10.42 -5.47
N PRO A 110 18.37 -11.76 -5.45
CA PRO A 110 18.73 -12.53 -6.64
C PRO A 110 17.64 -12.55 -7.72
#